data_AF-A0A182PVG7-F1
#
_entry.id   AF-A0A182PVG7-F1
#
_cell.length_a   1.000
_cell.length_b   1.000
_cell.length_c   1.000
_cell.angle_alpha   90.00
_cell.angle_beta   90.00
_cell.angle_gamma   90.00
#
_symmetry.space_group_name_H-M   'P 1'
#
loop_
_entity.id
_entity.type
_entity.pdbx_description
1 polymer ?
#
loop_
_entity_poly.entity_id
_entity_poly.type
_entity_poly.pdbx_seq_one_letter_code
_entity_poly.pdbx_strand_id
1 'polypeptide(L)'
;MKTIPFWMIAMAYLCCAIAAAHGSILTTSCLPFEEDYNFKEDKFDGTWYEVRRLRDPNASQYEDCVVMNYKLGEKGSFVIRESYQHGDEGEPIYRSGKAEPKVFQDARIPKFLERFNTTDPADPDTSIDIVATDYSSYAVVYSCTSINSTHHLESAWVLSRQSELAKNVVELVNLFLESRFTRPDHKWRATIHTADYCKPTVVEQLPVHGAGSSSVALSLPILLLGLLAVKLL
;
A
#
# COMPACT_ATOMS: atom_id res chain seq x y z
N MET A 1 24.42 23.25 -38.04
CA MET A 1 23.40 23.15 -36.97
C MET A 1 22.24 22.33 -37.50
N LYS A 2 22.02 21.11 -36.99
CA LYS A 2 20.90 20.25 -37.43
C LYS A 2 19.63 20.70 -36.69
N THR A 3 18.65 21.20 -37.43
CA THR A 3 17.33 21.59 -36.92
C THR A 3 16.58 20.31 -36.54
N ILE A 4 16.29 20.13 -35.25
CA ILE A 4 15.47 19.01 -34.78
C ILE A 4 14.01 19.35 -35.16
N PRO A 5 13.35 18.54 -36.01
CA PRO A 5 12.01 18.84 -36.46
C PRO A 5 11.02 18.78 -35.30
N PHE A 6 10.13 19.78 -35.23
CA PHE A 6 9.16 20.01 -34.16
C PHE A 6 8.31 18.77 -33.82
N TRP A 7 8.05 17.89 -34.79
CA TRP A 7 7.31 16.64 -34.58
C TRP A 7 8.02 15.64 -33.64
N MET A 8 9.36 15.65 -33.55
CA MET A 8 10.10 14.76 -32.66
C MET A 8 10.07 15.26 -31.23
N ILE A 9 9.92 16.58 -31.06
CA ILE A 9 9.68 17.21 -29.76
C ILE A 9 8.26 16.87 -29.31
N ALA A 10 7.26 16.99 -30.19
CA ALA A 10 5.87 16.63 -29.89
C ALA A 10 5.70 15.13 -29.53
N MET A 11 6.40 14.23 -30.19
CA MET A 11 6.36 12.79 -29.89
C MET A 11 7.08 12.45 -28.57
N ALA A 12 8.16 13.17 -28.23
CA ALA A 12 8.81 13.06 -26.93
C ALA A 12 7.91 13.56 -25.78
N TYR A 13 7.17 14.64 -25.98
CA TYR A 13 6.16 15.09 -25.01
C TYR A 13 4.98 14.12 -24.88
N LEU A 14 4.58 13.45 -25.96
CA LEU A 14 3.52 12.43 -25.94
C LEU A 14 3.98 11.14 -25.22
N CYS A 15 5.26 10.79 -25.30
CA CYS A 15 5.84 9.67 -24.54
C CYS A 15 6.04 9.99 -23.05
N CYS A 16 6.36 11.24 -22.69
CA CYS A 16 6.51 11.64 -21.28
C CYS A 16 5.18 11.78 -20.52
N ALA A 17 4.04 11.78 -21.21
CA ALA A 17 2.71 11.84 -20.59
C ALA A 17 2.18 10.48 -20.11
N ILE A 18 2.94 9.40 -20.31
CA ILE A 18 2.67 8.13 -19.62
C ILE A 18 3.26 8.29 -18.21
N ALA A 19 2.51 8.97 -17.35
CA ALA A 19 2.70 8.82 -15.92
C ALA A 19 2.69 7.31 -15.64
N ALA A 20 3.74 6.81 -14.99
CA ALA A 20 3.78 5.44 -14.50
C ALA A 20 2.62 5.31 -13.51
N ALA A 21 1.48 4.82 -13.98
CA ALA A 21 0.41 4.39 -13.10
C ALA A 21 0.96 3.15 -12.39
N HIS A 22 1.22 3.28 -11.10
CA HIS A 22 1.58 2.15 -10.26
C HIS A 22 0.40 1.16 -10.26
N GLY A 23 0.64 -0.06 -10.76
CA GLY A 23 -0.16 -1.26 -10.45
C GLY A 23 -1.69 -1.10 -10.57
N SER A 24 -2.25 -1.04 -11.77
CA SER A 24 -3.72 -1.00 -11.96
C SER A 24 -4.17 -1.44 -13.36
N ILE A 25 -5.32 -2.11 -13.43
CA ILE A 25 -5.98 -2.50 -14.68
C ILE A 25 -6.87 -1.35 -15.16
N LEU A 26 -6.79 -1.01 -16.44
CA LEU A 26 -7.68 -0.02 -17.06
C LEU A 26 -8.99 -0.68 -17.48
N THR A 27 -10.11 -0.24 -16.92
CA THR A 27 -11.45 -0.76 -17.21
C THR A 27 -12.44 0.35 -17.55
N THR A 28 -13.54 0.02 -18.21
CA THR A 28 -14.64 0.96 -18.50
C THR A 28 -15.72 0.99 -17.42
N SER A 29 -15.68 0.07 -16.46
CA SER A 29 -16.67 -0.02 -15.39
C SER A 29 -16.11 -0.72 -14.16
N CYS A 30 -16.50 -0.24 -12.98
CA CYS A 30 -16.24 -0.92 -11.71
C CYS A 30 -17.14 -2.15 -11.54
N LEU A 31 -16.68 -3.13 -10.75
CA LEU A 31 -17.48 -4.28 -10.39
C LEU A 31 -18.58 -3.89 -9.39
N PRO A 32 -19.83 -4.36 -9.58
CA PRO A 32 -20.86 -4.22 -8.58
C PRO A 32 -20.67 -5.24 -7.45
N PHE A 33 -20.75 -4.77 -6.22
CA PHE A 33 -20.78 -5.58 -5.00
C PHE A 33 -22.08 -5.28 -4.26
N GLU A 34 -22.79 -6.34 -3.88
CA GLU A 34 -24.12 -6.26 -3.25
C GLU A 34 -24.12 -6.89 -1.86
N GLU A 35 -22.96 -7.30 -1.36
CA GLU A 35 -22.80 -7.73 0.02
C GLU A 35 -23.32 -6.65 0.93
N ASP A 36 -24.12 -7.05 1.91
CA ASP A 36 -24.68 -6.18 2.92
C ASP A 36 -24.27 -6.75 4.26
N TYR A 37 -23.29 -6.10 4.88
CA TYR A 37 -22.88 -6.49 6.21
C TYR A 37 -22.45 -5.27 7.02
N ASN A 38 -22.84 -5.29 8.30
CA ASN A 38 -22.38 -4.31 9.25
C ASN A 38 -20.90 -4.59 9.59
N PHE A 39 -20.03 -3.74 9.05
CA PHE A 39 -18.60 -3.86 9.29
C PHE A 39 -18.25 -3.57 10.74
N LYS A 40 -17.29 -4.33 11.25
CA LYS A 40 -16.82 -4.22 12.63
C LYS A 40 -15.36 -3.80 12.60
N GLU A 41 -15.13 -2.50 12.72
CA GLU A 41 -13.79 -1.90 12.59
C GLU A 41 -12.82 -2.49 13.63
N ASP A 42 -13.31 -2.72 14.86
CA ASP A 42 -12.56 -3.34 15.95
C ASP A 42 -12.04 -4.74 15.62
N LYS A 43 -12.79 -5.50 14.81
CA LYS A 43 -12.39 -6.83 14.38
C LYS A 43 -11.43 -6.83 13.20
N PHE A 44 -11.40 -5.74 12.42
CA PHE A 44 -10.48 -5.60 11.29
C PHE A 44 -9.10 -5.09 11.72
N ASP A 45 -8.99 -4.48 12.91
CA ASP A 45 -7.72 -4.07 13.53
C ASP A 45 -6.68 -5.21 13.52
N GLY A 46 -5.42 -4.85 13.33
CA GLY A 46 -4.27 -5.72 13.39
C GLY A 46 -3.57 -5.91 12.05
N THR A 47 -2.71 -6.92 12.02
CA THR A 47 -1.82 -7.20 10.90
C THR A 47 -2.53 -8.04 9.82
N TRP A 48 -2.26 -7.69 8.57
CA TRP A 48 -2.75 -8.31 7.35
C TRP A 48 -1.60 -8.45 6.36
N TYR A 49 -1.47 -9.63 5.76
CA TYR A 49 -0.54 -9.93 4.69
C TYR A 49 -1.29 -9.88 3.38
N GLU A 50 -0.84 -9.10 2.41
CA GLU A 50 -1.39 -9.19 1.08
C GLU A 50 -0.84 -10.44 0.42
N VAL A 51 -1.68 -11.46 0.22
CA VAL A 51 -1.28 -12.80 -0.27
C VAL A 51 -1.56 -13.00 -1.76
N ARG A 52 -2.45 -12.18 -2.33
CA ARG A 52 -2.71 -12.13 -3.77
C ARG A 52 -3.13 -10.72 -4.19
N ARG A 53 -2.85 -10.38 -5.45
CA ARG A 53 -3.36 -9.17 -6.12
C ARG A 53 -3.88 -9.47 -7.51
N LEU A 54 -4.79 -8.62 -8.00
CA LEU A 54 -5.03 -8.53 -9.43
C LEU A 54 -3.71 -8.18 -10.13
N ARG A 55 -3.38 -8.96 -11.14
CA ARG A 55 -2.14 -8.83 -11.88
C ARG A 55 -2.28 -7.65 -12.84
N ASP A 56 -1.53 -6.59 -12.56
CA ASP A 56 -1.29 -5.56 -13.55
C ASP A 56 -0.32 -6.09 -14.62
N PRO A 57 -0.75 -6.20 -15.90
CA PRO A 57 0.13 -6.64 -16.98
C PRO A 57 1.26 -5.63 -17.30
N ASN A 58 1.11 -4.38 -16.87
CA ASN A 58 2.05 -3.28 -17.15
C ASN A 58 3.01 -3.00 -16.00
N ALA A 59 2.90 -3.74 -14.89
CA ALA A 59 3.81 -3.58 -13.76
C ALA A 59 5.25 -3.90 -14.16
N SER A 60 6.13 -2.89 -14.08
CA SER A 60 7.58 -3.02 -14.34
C SER A 60 8.31 -3.69 -13.17
N GLN A 61 7.78 -3.54 -11.97
CA GLN A 61 8.24 -4.18 -10.74
C GLN A 61 7.02 -4.64 -9.93
N TYR A 62 7.17 -5.74 -9.20
CA TYR A 62 6.15 -6.21 -8.26
C TYR A 62 6.63 -5.97 -6.85
N GLU A 63 5.69 -5.55 -6.01
CA GLU A 63 5.88 -5.52 -4.56
C GLU A 63 5.51 -6.91 -4.02
N ASP A 64 6.40 -7.44 -3.19
CA ASP A 64 6.22 -8.66 -2.42
C ASP A 64 6.49 -8.36 -0.94
N CYS A 65 6.34 -9.36 -0.07
CA CYS A 65 6.52 -9.21 1.37
C CYS A 65 5.62 -8.10 1.96
N VAL A 66 4.46 -7.89 1.34
CA VAL A 66 3.56 -6.78 1.65
C VAL A 66 2.76 -7.07 2.92
N VAL A 67 3.05 -6.34 3.98
CA VAL A 67 2.44 -6.50 5.29
C VAL A 67 1.89 -5.15 5.73
N MET A 68 0.61 -5.11 6.07
CA MET A 68 -0.09 -3.92 6.56
C MET A 68 -0.57 -4.16 7.98
N ASN A 69 -0.39 -3.19 8.87
CA ASN A 69 -1.03 -3.13 10.16
C ASN A 69 -2.05 -1.99 10.15
N TYR A 70 -3.32 -2.36 10.31
CA TYR A 70 -4.43 -1.44 10.46
C TYR A 70 -4.70 -1.25 11.95
N LYS A 71 -4.37 -0.08 12.50
CA LYS A 71 -4.65 0.24 13.89
C LYS A 71 -5.90 1.12 13.99
N LEU A 72 -6.94 0.65 14.67
CA LEU A 72 -8.17 1.39 14.87
C LEU A 72 -7.88 2.72 15.57
N GLY A 73 -8.29 3.79 14.93
CA GLY A 73 -8.22 5.16 15.41
C GLY A 73 -9.60 5.71 15.77
N GLU A 74 -9.73 7.03 15.75
CA GLU A 74 -10.98 7.70 16.06
C GLU A 74 -12.00 7.54 14.93
N LYS A 75 -13.29 7.54 15.29
CA LYS A 75 -14.42 7.55 14.33
C LYS A 75 -14.30 6.45 13.26
N GLY A 76 -13.92 5.23 13.65
CA GLY A 76 -13.82 4.10 12.72
C GLY A 76 -12.72 4.22 11.65
N SER A 77 -11.82 5.19 11.77
CA SER A 77 -10.64 5.29 10.90
C SER A 77 -9.56 4.29 11.31
N PHE A 78 -8.63 3.99 10.41
CA PHE A 78 -7.43 3.21 10.72
C PHE A 78 -6.18 4.05 10.49
N VAL A 79 -5.21 3.95 11.39
CA VAL A 79 -3.82 4.31 11.11
C VAL A 79 -3.17 3.12 10.43
N ILE A 80 -2.58 3.34 9.26
CA ILE A 80 -1.95 2.30 8.46
C ILE A 80 -0.45 2.37 8.66
N ARG A 81 0.17 1.21 8.85
CA ARG A 81 1.61 1.02 8.66
C ARG A 81 1.78 -0.11 7.68
N GLU A 82 2.65 0.06 6.70
CA GLU A 82 2.92 -0.98 5.72
C GLU A 82 4.42 -1.13 5.51
N SER A 83 4.83 -2.37 5.28
CA SER A 83 6.11 -2.70 4.65
C SER A 83 5.91 -3.48 3.36
N TYR A 84 6.78 -3.27 2.38
CA TYR A 84 6.88 -4.09 1.18
C TYR A 84 8.32 -4.15 0.68
N GLN A 85 8.60 -5.05 -0.26
CA GLN A 85 9.92 -5.28 -0.82
C GLN A 85 9.85 -5.35 -2.35
N HIS A 86 10.88 -4.87 -3.04
CA HIS A 86 11.06 -5.04 -4.49
C HIS A 86 12.20 -6.01 -4.76
N GLY A 87 11.90 -7.16 -5.36
CA GLY A 87 12.90 -8.21 -5.61
C GLY A 87 13.37 -8.90 -4.32
N ASP A 88 14.16 -9.96 -4.44
CA ASP A 88 14.72 -10.76 -3.33
C ASP A 88 15.90 -10.07 -2.62
N GLU A 89 16.65 -9.24 -3.34
CA GLU A 89 17.76 -8.44 -2.79
C GLU A 89 17.30 -7.08 -2.22
N GLY A 90 16.03 -6.72 -2.40
CA GLY A 90 15.48 -5.45 -1.91
C GLY A 90 15.42 -5.38 -0.39
N GLU A 91 15.66 -4.18 0.15
CA GLU A 91 15.37 -3.89 1.56
C GLU A 91 13.87 -3.55 1.75
N PRO A 92 13.29 -3.84 2.92
CA PRO A 92 11.93 -3.43 3.23
C PRO A 92 11.76 -1.91 3.15
N ILE A 93 10.81 -1.48 2.35
CA ILE A 93 10.34 -0.09 2.25
C ILE A 93 9.14 0.05 3.16
N TYR A 94 9.07 1.16 3.89
CA TYR A 94 8.01 1.41 4.86
C TYR A 94 7.21 2.66 4.51
N ARG A 95 5.89 2.58 4.66
CA ARG A 95 5.00 3.73 4.57
C ARG A 95 3.99 3.73 5.71
N SER A 96 3.52 4.93 6.06
CA SER A 96 2.49 5.14 7.07
C SER A 96 1.38 5.98 6.48
N GLY A 97 0.15 5.82 6.97
CA GLY A 97 -0.99 6.52 6.40
C GLY A 97 -2.22 6.43 7.28
N LYS A 98 -3.37 6.81 6.71
CA LYS A 98 -4.67 6.72 7.35
C LYS A 98 -5.72 6.23 6.37
N ALA A 99 -6.59 5.32 6.81
CA ALA A 99 -7.83 4.94 6.14
C ALA A 99 -8.99 5.65 6.82
N GLU A 100 -9.68 6.57 6.13
CA GLU A 100 -10.86 7.24 6.66
C GLU A 100 -12.12 6.68 6.01
N PRO A 101 -13.16 6.31 6.78
CA PRO A 101 -14.42 5.84 6.20
C PRO A 101 -15.06 6.93 5.32
N LYS A 102 -15.39 6.59 4.07
CA LYS A 102 -16.06 7.52 3.12
C LYS A 102 -17.57 7.56 3.30
N VAL A 103 -18.14 6.48 3.83
CA VAL A 103 -19.55 6.39 4.18
C VAL A 103 -19.63 5.80 5.59
N PHE A 104 -20.25 6.55 6.51
CA PHE A 104 -20.50 6.11 7.87
C PHE A 104 -21.91 5.54 7.97
N GLN A 105 -22.03 4.28 8.42
CA GLN A 105 -23.30 3.57 8.66
C GLN A 105 -24.19 3.47 7.38
N ASP A 106 -24.85 2.32 7.19
CA ASP A 106 -25.78 2.02 6.08
C ASP A 106 -25.21 1.89 4.65
N ALA A 107 -23.89 1.98 4.44
CA ALA A 107 -23.30 1.50 3.19
C ALA A 107 -23.28 -0.03 3.19
N ARG A 108 -23.91 -0.67 2.19
CA ARG A 108 -23.90 -2.13 2.03
C ARG A 108 -22.47 -2.70 2.05
N ILE A 109 -21.57 -1.98 1.37
CA ILE A 109 -20.14 -2.27 1.32
C ILE A 109 -19.35 -1.19 2.09
N PRO A 110 -18.50 -1.56 3.06
CA PRO A 110 -17.63 -0.63 3.76
C PRO A 110 -16.60 0.00 2.82
N LYS A 111 -16.52 1.33 2.83
CA LYS A 111 -15.62 2.10 1.94
C LYS A 111 -14.70 3.00 2.75
N PHE A 112 -13.41 2.95 2.44
CA PHE A 112 -12.38 3.78 3.06
C PHE A 112 -11.63 4.57 1.99
N LEU A 113 -11.13 5.74 2.36
CA LEU A 113 -10.14 6.50 1.61
C LEU A 113 -8.81 6.34 2.33
N GLU A 114 -7.88 5.60 1.72
CA GLU A 114 -6.52 5.45 2.20
C GLU A 114 -5.63 6.59 1.67
N ARG A 115 -4.91 7.23 2.59
CA ARG A 115 -3.94 8.28 2.31
C ARG A 115 -2.63 7.96 3.00
N PHE A 116 -1.58 7.74 2.23
CA PHE A 116 -0.23 7.55 2.76
C PHE A 116 0.47 8.90 2.96
N ASN A 117 1.29 8.98 4.01
CA ASN A 117 2.12 10.13 4.33
C ASN A 117 3.32 10.14 3.38
N THR A 118 3.20 10.92 2.32
CA THR A 118 4.19 11.06 1.27
C THR A 118 4.40 12.52 0.94
N THR A 119 5.62 12.86 0.51
CA THR A 119 5.93 14.18 -0.04
C THR A 119 5.73 14.24 -1.55
N ASP A 120 5.46 13.09 -2.19
CA ASP A 120 5.20 13.02 -3.62
C ASP A 120 3.75 13.42 -3.90
N PRO A 121 3.49 14.57 -4.56
CA PRO A 121 2.14 14.96 -4.92
C PRO A 121 1.49 14.03 -5.95
N ALA A 122 2.26 13.13 -6.58
CA ALA A 122 1.76 12.13 -7.51
C ALA A 122 1.19 10.88 -6.84
N ASP A 123 1.44 10.65 -5.54
CA ASP A 123 0.86 9.52 -4.80
C ASP A 123 -0.64 9.78 -4.55
N PRO A 124 -1.55 9.05 -5.21
CA PRO A 124 -2.97 9.33 -5.11
C PRO A 124 -3.57 8.72 -3.84
N ASP A 125 -4.58 9.40 -3.29
CA ASP A 125 -5.48 8.77 -2.33
C ASP A 125 -6.18 7.57 -2.99
N THR A 126 -6.25 6.45 -2.29
CA THR A 126 -6.83 5.21 -2.81
C THR A 126 -8.18 4.94 -2.15
N SER A 127 -9.24 4.87 -2.95
CA SER A 127 -10.55 4.45 -2.45
C SER A 127 -10.61 2.92 -2.42
N ILE A 128 -10.81 2.34 -1.24
CA ILE A 128 -10.92 0.90 -1.06
C ILE A 128 -12.30 0.51 -0.54
N ASP A 129 -12.78 -0.62 -1.04
CA ASP A 129 -14.00 -1.29 -0.64
C ASP A 129 -13.60 -2.64 -0.02
N ILE A 130 -14.06 -2.94 1.19
CA ILE A 130 -13.89 -4.29 1.77
C ILE A 130 -15.10 -5.10 1.30
N VAL A 131 -14.89 -5.98 0.32
CA VAL A 131 -16.01 -6.67 -0.37
C VAL A 131 -16.33 -8.04 0.23
N ALA A 132 -15.37 -8.63 0.95
CA ALA A 132 -15.58 -9.83 1.74
C ALA A 132 -14.56 -9.88 2.87
N THR A 133 -14.96 -10.28 4.08
CA THR A 133 -14.02 -10.61 5.15
C THR A 133 -14.70 -11.44 6.23
N ASP A 134 -13.94 -12.33 6.84
CA ASP A 134 -14.31 -13.01 8.09
C ASP A 134 -13.58 -12.43 9.31
N TYR A 135 -12.86 -11.32 9.12
CA TYR A 135 -12.02 -10.60 10.07
C TYR A 135 -10.80 -11.34 10.62
N SER A 136 -10.85 -12.67 10.65
CA SER A 136 -9.93 -13.52 11.42
C SER A 136 -9.01 -14.37 10.55
N SER A 137 -9.31 -14.53 9.27
CA SER A 137 -8.48 -15.31 8.36
C SER A 137 -8.26 -14.62 7.02
N TYR A 138 -9.26 -13.98 6.42
CA TYR A 138 -9.11 -13.32 5.11
C TYR A 138 -9.92 -12.03 4.97
N ALA A 139 -9.50 -11.22 4.01
CA ALA A 139 -10.29 -10.15 3.45
C ALA A 139 -10.05 -10.07 1.94
N VAL A 140 -11.06 -9.64 1.19
CA VAL A 140 -10.94 -9.25 -0.22
C VAL A 140 -11.21 -7.75 -0.29
N VAL A 141 -10.24 -7.02 -0.81
CA VAL A 141 -10.26 -5.56 -0.91
C VAL A 141 -10.27 -5.19 -2.38
N TYR A 142 -11.12 -4.24 -2.73
CA TYR A 142 -11.32 -3.78 -4.09
C TYR A 142 -11.10 -2.28 -4.19
N SER A 143 -10.47 -1.81 -5.25
CA SER A 143 -10.34 -0.40 -5.59
C SER A 143 -10.74 -0.20 -7.04
N CYS A 144 -11.57 0.81 -7.30
CA CYS A 144 -11.90 1.23 -8.64
C CYS A 144 -12.14 2.74 -8.68
N THR A 145 -11.21 3.47 -9.29
CA THR A 145 -11.21 4.93 -9.29
C THR A 145 -11.30 5.46 -10.71
N SER A 146 -12.24 6.36 -10.97
CA SER A 146 -12.39 7.02 -12.28
C SER A 146 -11.17 7.91 -12.55
N ILE A 147 -10.57 7.75 -13.74
CA ILE A 147 -9.51 8.63 -14.24
C ILE A 147 -10.00 9.61 -15.30
N ASN A 148 -11.12 9.27 -15.94
CA ASN A 148 -11.85 10.14 -16.87
C ASN A 148 -13.32 9.68 -16.94
N SER A 149 -14.12 10.34 -17.79
CA SER A 149 -15.55 10.06 -17.94
C SER A 149 -15.91 8.64 -18.43
N THR A 150 -14.94 7.86 -18.89
CA THR A 150 -15.16 6.55 -19.53
C THR A 150 -14.32 5.42 -18.96
N HIS A 151 -13.25 5.73 -18.23
CA HIS A 151 -12.29 4.74 -17.74
C HIS A 151 -12.00 4.89 -16.25
N HIS A 152 -11.66 3.76 -15.66
CA HIS A 152 -11.32 3.58 -14.27
C HIS A 152 -10.01 2.79 -14.17
N LEU A 153 -9.25 3.08 -13.11
CA LEU A 153 -8.15 2.24 -12.65
C LEU A 153 -8.70 1.30 -11.60
N GLU A 154 -8.48 0.01 -11.82
CA GLU A 154 -8.97 -1.07 -10.99
C GLU A 154 -7.81 -1.88 -10.42
N SER A 155 -7.92 -2.13 -9.11
CA SER A 155 -7.02 -3.01 -8.38
C SER A 155 -7.82 -3.81 -7.36
N ALA A 156 -7.33 -4.99 -7.00
CA ALA A 156 -7.93 -5.77 -5.93
C ALA A 156 -6.87 -6.66 -5.28
N TRP A 157 -7.11 -6.97 -4.01
CA TRP A 157 -6.17 -7.67 -3.17
C TRP A 157 -6.89 -8.70 -2.31
N VAL A 158 -6.22 -9.82 -2.07
CA VAL A 158 -6.61 -10.77 -1.03
C VAL A 158 -5.63 -10.60 0.11
N LEU A 159 -6.18 -10.31 1.28
CA LEU A 159 -5.44 -10.19 2.52
C LEU A 159 -5.66 -11.45 3.37
N SER A 160 -4.64 -11.83 4.13
CA SER A 160 -4.68 -12.93 5.10
C SER A 160 -4.15 -12.46 6.45
N ARG A 161 -4.60 -13.08 7.55
CA ARG A 161 -3.98 -12.86 8.87
C ARG A 161 -2.63 -13.56 9.02
N GLN A 162 -2.25 -14.41 8.06
CA GLN A 162 -0.98 -15.11 8.00
C GLN A 162 -0.29 -14.87 6.66
N SER A 163 0.99 -15.20 6.53
CA SER A 163 1.76 -15.07 5.28
C SER A 163 1.21 -15.89 4.11
N GLU A 164 0.30 -16.83 4.39
CA GLU A 164 -0.44 -17.61 3.40
C GLU A 164 -1.91 -17.72 3.83
N LEU A 165 -2.79 -18.08 2.90
CA LEU A 165 -4.18 -18.42 3.25
C LEU A 165 -4.22 -19.78 3.96
N ALA A 166 -5.01 -19.87 5.03
CA ALA A 166 -5.30 -21.15 5.65
C ALA A 166 -6.00 -22.10 4.66
N LYS A 167 -5.65 -23.39 4.70
CA LYS A 167 -6.13 -24.39 3.72
C LYS A 167 -7.66 -24.44 3.59
N ASN A 168 -8.37 -24.27 4.69
CA ASN A 168 -9.84 -24.26 4.74
C ASN A 168 -10.49 -22.98 4.19
N VAL A 169 -9.71 -21.94 3.91
CA VAL A 169 -10.16 -20.63 3.41
C VAL A 169 -9.83 -20.44 1.93
N VAL A 170 -8.83 -21.15 1.41
CA VAL A 170 -8.40 -21.06 0.01
C VAL A 170 -9.55 -21.30 -0.96
N GLU A 171 -10.34 -22.36 -0.76
CA GLU A 171 -11.46 -22.70 -1.63
C GLU A 171 -12.57 -21.63 -1.58
N LEU A 172 -12.88 -21.14 -0.38
CA LEU A 172 -13.87 -20.07 -0.20
C LEU A 172 -13.45 -18.79 -0.94
N VAL A 173 -12.19 -18.38 -0.80
CA VAL A 173 -11.65 -17.23 -1.52
C VAL A 173 -11.70 -17.47 -3.02
N ASN A 174 -11.25 -18.64 -3.51
CA ASN A 174 -11.29 -18.95 -4.94
C ASN A 174 -12.71 -18.85 -5.52
N LEU A 175 -13.70 -19.44 -4.84
CA LEU A 175 -15.11 -19.36 -5.27
C LEU A 175 -15.61 -17.91 -5.32
N PHE A 176 -15.26 -17.09 -4.32
CA PHE A 176 -15.60 -15.67 -4.34
C PHE A 176 -14.96 -14.96 -5.55
N LEU A 177 -13.66 -15.17 -5.77
CA LEU A 177 -12.93 -14.54 -6.87
C LEU A 177 -13.49 -14.98 -8.23
N GLU A 178 -13.71 -16.27 -8.45
CA GLU A 178 -14.24 -16.81 -9.71
C GLU A 178 -15.67 -16.37 -9.99
N SER A 179 -16.48 -16.14 -8.94
CA SER A 179 -17.86 -15.67 -9.11
C SER A 179 -17.97 -14.17 -9.40
N ARG A 180 -17.06 -13.35 -8.85
CA ARG A 180 -17.17 -11.87 -8.91
C ARG A 180 -16.18 -11.21 -9.86
N PHE A 181 -14.98 -11.75 -9.98
CA PHE A 181 -13.92 -11.22 -10.82
C PHE A 181 -13.83 -12.01 -12.13
N THR A 182 -14.86 -11.90 -12.97
CA THR A 182 -15.07 -12.76 -14.14
C THR A 182 -14.50 -12.23 -15.47
N ARG A 183 -14.02 -10.98 -15.51
CA ARG A 183 -13.46 -10.42 -16.74
C ARG A 183 -12.13 -11.09 -17.15
N PRO A 184 -11.81 -11.18 -18.46
CA PRO A 184 -10.63 -11.91 -18.94
C PRO A 184 -9.26 -11.37 -18.45
N ASP A 185 -9.23 -10.10 -18.07
CA ASP A 185 -8.09 -9.37 -17.51
C ASP A 185 -7.91 -9.61 -16.01
N HIS A 186 -8.89 -10.19 -15.30
CA HIS A 186 -8.80 -10.53 -13.88
C HIS A 186 -7.95 -11.78 -13.62
N LYS A 187 -6.66 -11.67 -13.91
CA LYS A 187 -5.66 -12.67 -13.56
C LYS A 187 -5.11 -12.36 -12.19
N TRP A 188 -5.06 -13.34 -11.30
CA TRP A 188 -4.53 -13.16 -9.95
C TRP A 188 -3.06 -13.58 -9.88
N ARG A 189 -2.24 -12.77 -9.21
CA ARG A 189 -0.86 -13.06 -8.86
C ARG A 189 -0.78 -13.35 -7.36
N ALA A 190 -0.12 -14.43 -6.96
CA ALA A 190 0.28 -14.64 -5.57
C ALA A 190 1.52 -13.78 -5.25
N THR A 191 1.51 -13.13 -4.09
CA THR A 191 2.68 -12.43 -3.56
C THR A 191 3.56 -13.40 -2.78
N ILE A 192 4.84 -13.04 -2.63
CA ILE A 192 5.84 -13.86 -1.93
C ILE A 192 5.98 -13.39 -0.49
N HIS A 193 5.97 -14.34 0.45
CA HIS A 193 6.14 -14.10 1.89
C HIS A 193 7.12 -15.10 2.56
N THR A 194 7.89 -15.83 1.76
CA THR A 194 8.77 -16.87 2.29
C THR A 194 10.01 -16.27 2.94
N ALA A 195 10.52 -16.90 3.99
CA ALA A 195 11.63 -16.36 4.79
C ALA A 195 12.98 -16.31 4.06
N ASP A 196 13.14 -17.08 2.99
CA ASP A 196 14.30 -17.04 2.09
C ASP A 196 14.27 -15.86 1.12
N TYR A 197 13.08 -15.33 0.83
CA TYR A 197 12.87 -14.19 -0.06
C TYR A 197 12.70 -12.87 0.71
N CYS A 198 11.88 -12.89 1.76
CA CYS A 198 11.49 -11.69 2.49
C CYS A 198 12.46 -11.37 3.63
N LYS A 199 12.96 -10.13 3.65
CA LYS A 199 13.69 -9.62 4.80
C LYS A 199 12.73 -9.38 5.99
N PRO A 200 13.20 -9.53 7.25
CA PRO A 200 12.36 -9.24 8.42
C PRO A 200 11.83 -7.80 8.42
N THR A 201 10.55 -7.62 8.73
CA THR A 201 9.91 -6.29 8.80
C THR A 201 9.34 -6.00 10.19
N VAL A 202 9.26 -4.72 10.56
CA VAL A 202 8.83 -4.28 11.91
C VAL A 202 7.59 -3.37 11.85
N VAL A 203 6.59 -3.77 11.05
CA VAL A 203 5.37 -2.97 10.81
C VAL A 203 4.62 -2.61 12.10
N GLU A 204 4.63 -3.50 13.10
CA GLU A 204 4.00 -3.24 14.41
C GLU A 204 4.74 -2.19 15.26
N GLN A 205 6.05 -2.01 15.04
CA GLN A 205 6.93 -1.22 15.92
C GLN A 205 7.31 0.15 15.35
N LEU A 206 7.03 0.43 14.07
CA LEU A 206 7.50 1.67 13.44
C LEU A 206 6.78 2.90 14.00
N PRO A 207 7.50 3.92 14.48
CA PRO A 207 6.86 5.15 14.93
C PRO A 207 6.25 5.87 13.72
N VAL A 208 5.03 6.38 13.88
CA VAL A 208 4.38 7.24 12.86
C VAL A 208 5.13 8.56 12.89
N HIS A 209 6.11 8.73 12.01
CA HIS A 209 6.86 9.98 11.90
C HIS A 209 6.51 10.65 10.59
N GLY A 210 5.65 11.67 10.67
CA GLY A 210 5.61 12.74 9.67
C GLY A 210 6.98 13.42 9.62
N ALA A 211 7.40 13.81 8.42
CA ALA A 211 8.65 14.52 8.18
C ALA A 211 8.73 15.77 9.06
N GLY A 212 9.53 15.70 10.12
CA GLY A 212 9.86 16.80 11.01
C GLY A 212 11.37 16.83 11.19
N SER A 213 12.01 17.73 10.45
CA SER A 213 13.42 18.12 10.60
C SER A 213 13.81 18.18 12.08
N SER A 214 14.72 17.30 12.50
CA SER A 214 15.44 17.42 13.76
C SER A 214 16.92 17.39 13.44
N SER A 215 17.48 18.58 13.28
CA SER A 215 18.91 18.81 13.21
C SER A 215 19.60 18.19 14.43
N VAL A 216 20.38 17.15 14.20
CA VAL A 216 21.28 16.57 15.22
C VAL A 216 22.38 17.60 15.46
N ALA A 217 22.24 18.36 16.55
CA ALA A 217 23.34 19.18 17.06
C ALA A 217 24.40 18.25 17.65
N LEU A 218 25.49 18.05 16.91
CA LEU A 218 26.71 17.38 17.39
C LEU A 218 27.34 18.24 18.50
N SER A 219 27.09 17.89 19.77
CA SER A 219 27.85 18.41 20.90
C SER A 219 29.18 17.66 21.01
N LEU A 220 30.28 18.29 20.59
CA LEU A 220 31.63 17.81 20.87
C LEU A 220 31.94 17.90 22.38
N PRO A 221 32.58 16.89 22.98
CA PRO A 221 33.05 16.97 24.36
C PRO A 221 34.32 17.84 24.45
N ILE A 222 34.26 18.87 25.30
CA ILE A 222 35.42 19.72 25.64
C ILE A 222 36.38 18.90 26.50
N LEU A 223 37.56 18.58 25.96
CA LEU A 223 38.70 18.05 26.72
C LEU A 223 39.28 19.15 27.61
N LEU A 224 39.08 19.05 28.93
CA LEU A 224 39.85 19.82 29.91
C LEU A 224 41.27 19.25 30.02
N LEU A 225 42.25 19.95 29.45
CA LEU A 225 43.67 19.79 29.80
C LEU A 225 43.96 20.57 31.08
N GLY A 226 44.12 19.84 32.19
CA GLY A 226 44.74 20.37 33.41
C GLY A 226 46.25 20.45 33.22
N LEU A 227 46.80 21.67 33.16
CA LEU A 227 48.24 21.92 33.21
C LEU A 227 48.65 22.22 34.66
N LEU A 228 49.62 21.42 35.12
CA LEU A 228 50.26 21.47 36.43
C LEU A 228 50.91 22.83 36.72
N ALA A 229 50.78 23.24 37.98
CA ALA A 229 51.60 24.26 38.61
C ALA A 229 53.09 23.89 38.60
N VAL A 230 53.95 24.88 38.47
CA VAL A 230 55.15 25.14 39.30
C VAL A 230 55.83 26.39 38.71
N LYS A 231 55.85 27.49 39.46
CA LYS A 231 56.87 28.53 39.33
C LYS A 231 57.64 28.56 40.64
N LEU A 232 58.90 28.13 40.55
CA LEU A 232 59.96 28.34 41.53
C LEU A 232 60.63 29.69 41.22
N LEU A 233 60.88 30.45 42.28
CA LEU A 233 61.70 31.67 42.41
C LEU A 233 61.14 32.96 41.80
#